data_AF-A0A8T4ZPL4-F1
#
_entry.id   AF-A0A8T4ZPL4-F1
#
_cell.length_a   1.000
_cell.length_b   1.000
_cell.length_c   1.000
_cell.angle_alpha   90.00
_cell.angle_beta   90.00
_cell.angle_gamma   90.00
#
_symmetry.space_group_name_H-M   'P 1'
#
loop_
_entity.id
_entity.type
_entity.pdbx_description
1 polymer ?
#
loop_
_entity_poly.entity_id
_entity_poly.type
_entity_poly.pdbx_seq_one_letter_code
_entity_poly.pdbx_strand_id
1 'polypeptide(L)'
;MAFKEEIKEKPNLSVLALVSFIASFATARTFTTFFPTTSLIIGGLHIHHFWYGLAMLAVGGWLGISYESERINRLAAVLFGLGGGLIGDEVGLLLTFGNYWTELTYNVVIGFLAVMSIIVLVNKYSSVMRKEFTEFLQSNASLYVGIFLAAVSLAFVLETGNEVIIYIFSGLSIVGFIIVLFYFVQRIRAKQPKTS
;
A
#
# COMPACT_ATOMS: atom_id res chain seq x y z
N MET A 1 14.43 -29.00 22.33
CA MET A 1 13.15 -28.53 21.77
C MET A 1 13.24 -27.02 21.71
N ALA A 2 13.41 -26.42 20.52
CA ALA A 2 13.56 -24.97 20.41
C ALA A 2 12.17 -24.32 20.47
N PHE A 3 11.93 -23.49 21.49
CA PHE A 3 10.78 -22.59 21.51
C PHE A 3 10.93 -21.63 20.33
N LYS A 4 10.06 -21.75 19.34
CA LYS A 4 9.99 -20.77 18.25
C LYS A 4 9.27 -19.56 18.84
N GLU A 5 10.00 -18.50 19.14
CA GLU A 5 9.36 -17.22 19.50
C GLU A 5 8.43 -16.81 18.37
N GLU A 6 7.14 -16.74 18.69
CA GLU A 6 6.13 -16.27 17.76
C GLU A 6 6.25 -14.74 17.71
N ILE A 7 6.63 -14.20 16.54
CA ILE A 7 6.72 -12.75 16.33
C ILE A 7 5.33 -12.15 16.59
N LYS A 8 5.19 -11.39 17.67
CA LYS A 8 3.92 -10.79 18.06
C LYS A 8 3.64 -9.55 17.21
N GLU A 9 2.88 -9.74 16.13
CA GLU A 9 2.42 -8.63 15.29
C GLU A 9 1.47 -7.71 16.05
N LYS A 10 1.60 -6.39 15.87
CA LYS A 10 0.76 -5.36 16.51
C LYS A 10 0.06 -4.48 15.47
N PRO A 11 -0.81 -5.04 14.60
CA PRO A 11 -1.42 -4.30 13.48
C PRO A 11 -2.22 -3.07 13.94
N ASN A 12 -2.80 -3.10 15.14
CA ASN A 12 -3.55 -1.97 15.71
C ASN A 12 -2.66 -0.72 15.93
N LEU A 13 -1.39 -0.90 16.31
CA LEU A 13 -0.45 0.21 16.48
C LEU A 13 -0.02 0.78 15.12
N SER A 14 0.20 -0.09 14.13
CA SER A 14 0.51 0.32 12.75
C SER A 14 -0.64 1.14 12.13
N VAL A 15 -1.90 0.73 12.36
CA VAL A 15 -3.08 1.50 11.94
C VAL A 15 -3.12 2.86 12.64
N LEU A 16 -2.88 2.89 13.96
CA LEU A 16 -2.90 4.14 14.73
C LEU A 16 -1.82 5.12 14.24
N ALA A 17 -0.62 4.62 13.92
CA ALA A 17 0.45 5.41 13.32
C ALA A 17 0.06 5.93 11.93
N LEU A 18 -0.52 5.10 11.05
CA LEU A 18 -0.99 5.50 9.73
C LEU A 18 -2.08 6.58 9.78
N VAL A 19 -3.08 6.42 10.65
CA VAL A 19 -4.14 7.42 10.82
C VAL A 19 -3.57 8.73 11.34
N SER A 20 -2.65 8.67 12.31
CA SER A 20 -1.99 9.86 12.86
C SER A 20 -1.12 10.55 11.80
N PHE A 21 -0.45 9.78 10.94
CA PHE A 21 0.29 10.30 9.79
C PHE A 21 -0.61 11.06 8.83
N ILE A 22 -1.72 10.45 8.40
CA ILE A 22 -2.67 11.08 7.46
C ILE A 22 -3.23 12.37 8.07
N ALA A 23 -3.66 12.32 9.33
CA ALA A 23 -4.21 13.47 10.02
C ALA A 23 -3.18 14.62 10.11
N SER A 24 -1.94 14.30 10.46
CA SER A 24 -0.88 15.31 10.58
C SER A 24 -0.48 15.91 9.24
N PHE A 25 -0.30 15.08 8.21
CA PHE A 25 -0.03 15.55 6.84
C PHE A 25 -1.15 16.45 6.34
N ALA A 26 -2.42 16.01 6.46
CA ALA A 26 -3.56 16.78 6.01
C ALA A 26 -3.67 18.12 6.76
N THR A 27 -3.40 18.12 8.07
CA THR A 27 -3.41 19.33 8.89
C THR A 27 -2.31 20.30 8.45
N ALA A 28 -1.07 19.82 8.30
CA ALA A 28 0.05 20.63 7.84
C ALA A 28 -0.21 21.22 6.45
N ARG A 29 -0.60 20.38 5.48
CA ARG A 29 -0.92 20.79 4.12
C ARG A 29 -2.06 21.81 4.05
N THR A 30 -3.10 21.61 4.84
CA THR A 30 -4.23 22.55 4.93
C THR A 30 -3.75 23.89 5.49
N PHE A 31 -3.00 23.86 6.58
CA PHE A 31 -2.46 25.07 7.20
C PHE A 31 -1.57 25.86 6.22
N THR A 32 -0.62 25.22 5.56
CA THR A 32 0.30 25.89 4.63
C THR A 32 -0.38 26.39 3.36
N THR A 33 -1.48 25.76 2.96
CA THR A 33 -2.32 26.23 1.84
C THR A 33 -3.07 27.51 2.21
N PHE A 34 -3.63 27.61 3.43
CA PHE A 34 -4.34 28.82 3.87
C PHE A 34 -3.41 29.95 4.34
N PHE A 35 -2.23 29.60 4.86
CA PHE A 35 -1.29 30.55 5.45
C PHE A 35 0.13 30.44 4.84
N PRO A 36 0.29 30.62 3.51
CA PRO A 36 1.55 30.32 2.81
C PRO A 36 2.72 31.23 3.18
N THR A 37 2.45 32.40 3.78
CA THR A 37 3.48 33.34 4.24
C THR A 37 3.88 33.14 5.70
N THR A 38 3.19 32.25 6.43
CA THR A 38 3.49 32.00 7.84
C THR A 38 4.68 31.06 7.93
N SER A 39 5.80 31.59 8.42
CA SER A 39 7.01 30.81 8.68
C SER A 39 7.61 31.21 10.02
N LEU A 40 8.24 30.26 10.70
CA LEU A 40 8.98 30.54 11.92
C LEU A 40 10.42 30.88 11.54
N ILE A 41 10.86 32.10 11.87
CA ILE A 41 12.23 32.56 11.63
C ILE A 41 12.89 32.84 12.97
N ILE A 42 13.97 32.14 13.27
CA ILE A 42 14.77 32.35 14.49
C ILE A 42 16.22 32.59 14.07
N GLY A 43 16.78 33.75 14.43
CA GLY A 43 18.17 34.09 14.09
C GLY A 43 18.47 34.14 12.60
N GLY A 44 17.46 34.44 11.76
CA GLY A 44 17.59 34.44 10.29
C GLY A 44 17.43 33.08 9.62
N LEU A 45 17.20 32.01 10.40
CA LEU A 45 16.94 30.66 9.88
C LEU A 45 15.45 30.39 9.78
N HIS A 46 14.99 29.94 8.61
CA HIS A 46 13.63 29.44 8.43
C HIS A 46 13.52 28.04 9.03
N ILE A 47 12.73 27.91 10.10
CA ILE A 47 12.48 26.64 10.76
C ILE A 47 11.26 26.00 10.12
N HIS A 48 11.54 24.94 9.38
CA HIS A 48 10.57 24.06 8.76
C HIS A 48 9.93 23.11 9.78
N HIS A 49 8.67 22.74 9.54
CA HIS A 49 7.93 21.94 10.51
C HIS A 49 8.32 20.44 10.49
N PHE A 50 9.09 20.00 9.49
CA PHE A 50 9.73 18.68 9.48
C PHE A 50 10.66 18.48 10.69
N TRP A 51 11.24 19.55 11.25
CA TRP A 51 12.08 19.44 12.46
C TRP A 51 11.28 19.01 13.69
N TYR A 52 10.06 19.53 13.85
CA TYR A 52 9.13 19.04 14.87
C TYR A 52 8.72 17.60 14.57
N GLY A 53 8.56 17.27 13.28
CA GLY A 53 8.30 15.91 12.84
C GLY A 53 9.41 14.93 13.24
N LEU A 54 10.68 15.31 13.04
CA LEU A 54 11.85 14.52 13.45
C LEU A 54 11.91 14.33 14.95
N ALA A 55 11.64 15.38 15.74
CA ALA A 55 11.61 15.28 17.19
C ALA A 55 10.51 14.30 17.66
N MET A 56 9.31 14.38 17.07
CA MET A 56 8.20 13.46 17.37
C MET A 56 8.53 12.01 16.97
N LEU A 57 9.14 11.78 15.81
CA LEU A 57 9.61 10.45 15.40
C LEU A 57 10.65 9.89 16.37
N ALA A 58 11.63 10.70 16.77
CA ALA A 58 12.68 10.29 17.70
C ALA A 58 12.09 9.91 19.06
N VAL A 59 11.19 10.73 19.61
CA VAL A 59 10.51 10.44 20.88
C VAL A 59 9.61 9.21 20.75
N GLY A 60 8.79 9.13 19.70
CA GLY A 60 7.90 7.99 19.46
C GLY A 60 8.66 6.68 19.31
N GLY A 61 9.74 6.69 18.52
CA GLY A 61 10.64 5.54 18.35
C GLY A 61 11.32 5.15 19.66
N TRP A 62 11.85 6.12 20.40
CA TRP A 62 12.47 5.88 21.71
C TRP A 62 11.50 5.24 22.70
N LEU A 63 10.27 5.75 22.78
CA LEU A 63 9.22 5.20 23.63
C LEU A 63 8.85 3.76 23.24
N GLY A 64 8.73 3.49 21.93
CA GLY A 64 8.43 2.15 21.42
C GLY A 64 9.55 1.12 21.64
N ILE A 65 10.81 1.57 21.74
CA ILE A 65 11.97 0.72 22.04
C ILE A 65 12.12 0.50 23.56
N SER A 66 11.93 1.56 24.35
CA SER A 66 12.36 1.58 25.76
C SER A 66 11.31 1.04 26.72
N TYR A 67 10.04 0.95 26.31
CA TYR A 67 8.94 0.62 27.22
C TYR A 67 7.98 -0.41 26.62
N GLU A 68 7.66 -1.44 27.40
CA GLU A 68 6.62 -2.41 27.04
C GLU A 68 5.34 -2.16 27.85
N SER A 69 4.56 -1.16 27.43
CA SER A 69 3.26 -0.82 28.03
C SER A 69 2.25 -0.52 26.93
N GLU A 70 1.03 -1.02 27.06
CA GLU A 70 -0.02 -0.77 26.06
C GLU A 70 -0.27 0.74 25.85
N ARG A 71 -0.34 1.51 26.93
CA ARG A 71 -0.56 2.96 26.86
C ARG A 71 0.62 3.68 26.19
N ILE A 72 1.86 3.31 26.55
CA ILE A 72 3.07 3.93 25.99
C ILE A 72 3.22 3.55 24.51
N ASN A 73 2.94 2.30 24.16
CA ASN A 73 2.95 1.82 22.77
C ASN A 73 1.96 2.57 21.87
N ARG A 74 0.76 2.87 22.37
CA ARG A 74 -0.22 3.69 21.64
C ARG A 74 0.26 5.12 21.47
N LEU A 75 0.82 5.74 22.52
CA LEU A 75 1.39 7.08 22.43
C LEU A 75 2.58 7.13 21.46
N ALA A 76 3.47 6.14 21.52
CA ALA A 76 4.60 5.97 20.61
C ALA A 76 4.13 5.90 19.15
N ALA A 77 3.11 5.09 18.86
CA ALA A 77 2.52 4.99 17.53
C ALA A 77 1.93 6.33 17.04
N VAL A 78 1.20 7.05 17.90
CA VAL A 78 0.66 8.37 17.57
C VAL A 78 1.77 9.37 17.26
N LEU A 79 2.77 9.50 18.13
CA LEU A 79 3.90 10.42 17.93
C LEU A 79 4.70 10.07 16.68
N PHE A 80 4.92 8.78 16.43
CA PHE A 80 5.61 8.31 15.24
C PHE A 80 4.82 8.68 13.97
N GLY A 81 3.52 8.46 13.97
CA GLY A 81 2.63 8.83 12.87
C GLY A 81 2.59 10.34 12.64
N LEU A 82 2.30 11.13 13.68
CA LEU A 82 2.28 12.59 13.62
C LEU A 82 3.60 13.13 13.05
N GLY A 83 4.71 12.67 13.60
CA GLY A 83 6.04 13.10 13.16
C GLY A 83 6.30 12.77 11.70
N GLY A 84 5.96 11.56 11.27
CA GLY A 84 6.04 11.15 9.87
C GLY A 84 5.19 12.01 8.95
N GLY A 85 3.97 12.38 9.35
CA GLY A 85 3.07 13.21 8.53
C GLY A 85 3.60 14.62 8.30
N LEU A 86 4.21 15.24 9.33
CA LEU A 86 4.88 16.54 9.19
C LEU A 86 6.08 16.49 8.24
N ILE A 87 6.90 15.43 8.32
CA ILE A 87 8.01 15.25 7.37
C ILE A 87 7.48 14.97 5.96
N GLY A 88 6.41 14.18 5.85
CA GLY A 88 5.75 13.87 4.60
C GLY A 88 5.28 15.11 3.85
N ASP A 89 4.84 16.15 4.57
CA ASP A 89 4.42 17.42 3.95
C ASP A 89 5.58 18.16 3.27
N GLU A 90 6.78 18.07 3.83
CA GLU A 90 7.99 18.74 3.33
C GLU A 90 8.92 17.81 2.54
N VAL A 91 8.50 16.56 2.25
CA VAL A 91 9.37 15.60 1.54
C VAL A 91 9.78 16.09 0.15
N GLY A 92 8.89 16.79 -0.55
CA GLY A 92 9.20 17.42 -1.83
C GLY A 92 10.25 18.52 -1.70
N LEU A 93 10.16 19.35 -0.66
CA LEU A 93 11.16 20.36 -0.34
C LEU A 93 12.53 19.71 -0.08
N LEU A 94 12.55 18.63 0.71
CA LEU A 94 13.78 17.90 1.06
C LEU A 94 14.43 17.24 -0.15
N LEU A 95 13.64 16.65 -1.05
CA LEU A 95 14.15 15.96 -2.24
C LEU A 95 14.59 16.93 -3.36
N THR A 96 13.96 18.10 -3.43
CA THR A 96 14.25 19.11 -4.48
C THR A 96 15.14 20.25 -4.01
N PHE A 97 15.49 20.29 -2.71
CA PHE A 97 16.28 21.35 -2.08
C PHE A 97 15.77 22.77 -2.37
N GLY A 98 14.44 22.97 -2.35
CA GLY A 98 13.87 24.31 -2.47
C GLY A 98 12.46 24.39 -3.04
N ASN A 99 11.95 23.34 -3.68
CA ASN A 99 10.59 23.35 -4.22
C ASN A 99 9.61 22.67 -3.26
N TYR A 100 8.95 23.48 -2.42
CA TYR A 100 7.93 23.01 -1.49
C TYR A 100 6.66 22.48 -2.18
N TRP A 101 6.25 23.09 -3.30
CA TRP A 101 4.98 22.78 -3.99
C TRP A 101 5.11 21.70 -5.07
N THR A 102 6.23 20.98 -5.11
CA THR A 102 6.45 19.91 -6.08
C THR A 102 5.40 18.80 -5.93
N GLU A 103 4.91 18.29 -7.07
CA GLU A 103 4.01 17.12 -7.12
C GLU A 103 4.66 15.86 -6.55
N LEU A 104 6.00 15.85 -6.46
CA LEU A 104 6.77 14.75 -5.88
C LEU A 104 6.33 14.44 -4.44
N THR A 105 5.89 15.44 -3.67
CA THR A 105 5.34 15.21 -2.33
C THR A 105 4.14 14.27 -2.37
N TYR A 106 3.19 14.50 -3.28
CA TYR A 106 2.01 13.64 -3.39
C TYR A 106 2.36 12.24 -3.87
N ASN A 107 3.26 12.12 -4.85
CA ASN A 107 3.70 10.81 -5.36
C ASN A 107 4.32 9.95 -4.25
N VAL A 108 5.20 10.55 -3.44
CA VAL A 108 5.86 9.85 -2.32
C VAL A 108 4.84 9.50 -1.24
N VAL A 109 3.99 10.44 -0.83
CA VAL A 109 3.00 10.22 0.24
C VAL A 109 1.96 9.18 -0.17
N ILE A 110 1.40 9.26 -1.37
CA ILE A 110 0.41 8.29 -1.87
C ILE A 110 1.06 6.91 -2.00
N GLY A 111 2.26 6.83 -2.57
CA GLY A 111 3.01 5.57 -2.67
C GLY A 111 3.28 4.95 -1.30
N PHE A 112 3.74 5.75 -0.34
CA PHE A 112 3.96 5.31 1.04
C PHE A 112 2.67 4.79 1.69
N LEU A 113 1.56 5.54 1.60
CA LEU A 113 0.27 5.14 2.17
C LEU A 113 -0.25 3.84 1.54
N ALA A 114 -0.12 3.69 0.22
CA ALA A 114 -0.53 2.48 -0.48
C ALA A 114 0.25 1.25 0.02
N VAL A 115 1.59 1.34 0.04
CA VAL A 115 2.45 0.23 0.48
C VAL A 115 2.22 -0.11 1.95
N MET A 116 2.18 0.89 2.84
CA MET A 116 1.98 0.66 4.27
C MET A 116 0.59 0.08 4.56
N SER A 117 -0.46 0.56 3.87
CA SER A 117 -1.81 0.01 4.02
C SER A 117 -1.87 -1.46 3.58
N ILE A 118 -1.22 -1.81 2.46
CA ILE A 118 -1.10 -3.20 2.01
C ILE A 118 -0.39 -4.04 3.06
N ILE A 119 0.76 -3.59 3.59
CA ILE A 119 1.50 -4.33 4.62
C ILE A 119 0.63 -4.57 5.85
N VAL A 120 -0.11 -3.55 6.32
CA VAL A 120 -1.01 -3.68 7.47
C VAL A 120 -2.12 -4.69 7.20
N LEU A 121 -2.76 -4.63 6.03
CA LEU A 121 -3.80 -5.59 5.64
C LEU A 121 -3.25 -7.01 5.52
N VAL A 122 -2.10 -7.16 4.88
CA VAL A 122 -1.44 -8.45 4.68
C VAL A 122 -1.08 -9.08 6.01
N ASN A 123 -0.47 -8.33 6.93
CA ASN A 123 -0.11 -8.83 8.26
C ASN A 123 -1.37 -9.22 9.06
N LYS A 124 -2.36 -8.32 9.11
CA LYS A 124 -3.61 -8.55 9.87
C LYS A 124 -4.43 -9.73 9.37
N TYR A 125 -4.49 -9.95 8.06
CA TYR A 125 -5.35 -10.96 7.43
C TYR A 125 -4.57 -12.09 6.75
N SER A 126 -3.28 -12.27 7.08
CA SER A 126 -2.40 -13.25 6.41
C SER A 126 -2.95 -14.67 6.41
N SER A 127 -3.51 -15.13 7.52
CA SER A 127 -4.06 -16.49 7.67
C SER A 127 -5.31 -16.71 6.81
N VAL A 128 -6.22 -15.73 6.79
CA VAL A 128 -7.43 -15.74 5.97
C VAL A 128 -7.05 -15.72 4.49
N MET A 129 -6.17 -14.80 4.10
CA MET A 129 -5.70 -14.69 2.71
C MET A 129 -5.02 -15.97 2.23
N ARG A 130 -4.19 -16.62 3.05
CA ARG A 130 -3.55 -17.89 2.68
C ARG A 130 -4.56 -18.98 2.43
N LYS A 131 -5.61 -19.08 3.26
CA LYS A 131 -6.66 -20.07 3.10
C LYS A 131 -7.47 -19.82 1.83
N GLU A 132 -7.97 -18.60 1.66
CA GLU A 132 -8.74 -18.22 0.46
C GLU A 132 -7.91 -18.36 -0.81
N PHE A 133 -6.63 -17.98 -0.79
CA PHE A 133 -5.74 -18.14 -1.94
C PHE A 133 -5.50 -19.62 -2.28
N THR A 134 -5.37 -20.49 -1.27
CA THR A 134 -5.24 -21.94 -1.49
C THR A 134 -6.52 -22.52 -2.09
N GLU A 135 -7.69 -22.16 -1.55
CA GLU A 135 -8.99 -22.57 -2.08
C GLU A 135 -9.22 -22.05 -3.52
N PHE A 136 -8.79 -20.82 -3.80
CA PHE A 136 -8.82 -20.23 -5.13
C PHE A 136 -7.95 -21.02 -6.12
N LEU A 137 -6.69 -21.31 -5.75
CA LEU A 137 -5.74 -22.08 -6.56
C LEU A 137 -6.28 -23.48 -6.89
N GLN A 138 -6.99 -24.11 -5.95
CA GLN A 138 -7.53 -25.46 -6.13
C GLN A 138 -8.84 -25.49 -6.93
N SER A 139 -9.69 -24.46 -6.83
CA SER A 139 -11.05 -24.51 -7.38
C SER A 139 -11.19 -23.91 -8.78
N ASN A 140 -10.72 -22.67 -8.96
CA ASN A 140 -11.16 -21.81 -10.06
C ASN A 140 -10.04 -20.96 -10.67
N ALA A 141 -8.79 -21.12 -10.22
CA ALA A 141 -7.69 -20.28 -10.67
C ALA A 141 -7.51 -20.21 -12.19
N SER A 142 -7.69 -21.33 -12.91
CA SER A 142 -7.61 -21.32 -14.38
C SER A 142 -8.66 -20.42 -15.02
N LEU A 143 -9.91 -20.43 -14.52
CA LEU A 143 -10.96 -19.53 -15.01
C LEU A 143 -10.59 -18.07 -14.78
N TYR A 144 -10.17 -17.70 -13.56
CA TYR A 144 -9.84 -16.32 -13.24
C TYR A 144 -8.61 -15.82 -14.00
N VAL A 145 -7.57 -16.63 -14.11
CA VAL A 145 -6.37 -16.32 -14.90
C VAL A 145 -6.72 -16.19 -16.38
N GLY A 146 -7.56 -17.09 -16.91
CA GLY A 146 -8.00 -17.04 -18.30
C GLY A 146 -8.82 -15.78 -18.62
N ILE A 147 -9.76 -15.40 -17.74
CA ILE A 147 -10.53 -14.17 -17.87
C ILE A 147 -9.62 -12.94 -17.79
N PHE A 148 -8.73 -12.89 -16.79
CA PHE A 148 -7.80 -11.78 -16.63
C PHE A 148 -6.91 -11.61 -17.86
N LEU A 149 -6.32 -12.71 -18.33
CA LEU A 149 -5.47 -12.71 -19.51
C LEU A 149 -6.24 -12.26 -20.76
N ALA A 150 -7.44 -12.79 -20.99
CA ALA A 150 -8.27 -12.39 -22.12
C ALA A 150 -8.67 -10.91 -22.07
N ALA A 151 -9.15 -10.45 -20.91
CA ALA A 151 -9.63 -9.08 -20.73
C ALA A 151 -8.50 -8.05 -20.88
N VAL A 152 -7.38 -8.24 -20.19
CA VAL A 152 -6.23 -7.34 -20.28
C VAL A 152 -5.68 -7.34 -21.70
N SER A 153 -5.51 -8.52 -22.30
CA SER A 153 -4.95 -8.58 -23.66
C SER A 153 -5.87 -7.94 -24.69
N LEU A 154 -7.19 -8.11 -24.57
CA LEU A 154 -8.14 -7.46 -25.44
C LEU A 154 -8.10 -5.93 -25.30
N ALA A 155 -7.95 -5.40 -24.08
CA ALA A 155 -7.81 -3.96 -23.86
C ALA A 155 -6.60 -3.39 -24.63
N PHE A 156 -5.43 -4.06 -24.55
CA PHE A 156 -4.24 -3.63 -25.29
C PHE A 156 -4.40 -3.71 -26.81
N VAL A 157 -5.10 -4.73 -27.33
CA VAL A 157 -5.39 -4.83 -28.77
C VAL A 157 -6.28 -3.66 -29.24
N LEU A 158 -7.28 -3.27 -28.44
CA LEU A 158 -8.23 -2.22 -28.81
C LEU A 158 -7.65 -0.80 -28.69
N GLU A 159 -6.64 -0.61 -27.84
CA GLU A 159 -6.06 0.71 -27.57
C GLU A 159 -4.83 1.03 -28.43
N THR A 160 -4.18 0.02 -29.02
CA THR A 160 -2.92 0.20 -29.74
C THR A 160 -3.09 0.21 -31.26
N GLY A 161 -2.30 1.05 -31.95
CA GLY A 161 -2.14 1.01 -33.42
C GLY A 161 -0.91 0.24 -33.89
N ASN A 162 -0.10 -0.33 -32.97
CA ASN A 162 1.13 -1.02 -33.32
C ASN A 162 0.85 -2.48 -33.69
N GLU A 163 1.14 -2.86 -34.94
CA GLU A 163 0.88 -4.21 -35.46
C GLU A 163 1.52 -5.32 -34.60
N VAL A 164 2.75 -5.11 -34.09
CA VAL A 164 3.45 -6.11 -33.26
C VAL A 164 2.71 -6.35 -31.94
N ILE A 165 2.23 -5.28 -31.30
CA ILE A 165 1.47 -5.37 -30.05
C ILE A 165 0.14 -6.09 -30.32
N ILE A 166 -0.54 -5.73 -31.41
CA ILE A 166 -1.80 -6.39 -31.82
C ILE A 166 -1.60 -7.90 -31.99
N TYR A 167 -0.56 -8.33 -32.71
CA TYR A 167 -0.30 -9.76 -32.91
C TYR A 167 -0.02 -10.50 -31.59
N ILE A 168 0.84 -9.95 -30.73
CA ILE A 168 1.20 -10.57 -29.45
C ILE A 168 -0.04 -10.69 -28.54
N PHE A 169 -0.76 -9.59 -28.33
CA PHE A 169 -1.89 -9.58 -27.40
C PHE A 169 -3.13 -10.27 -27.97
N SER A 170 -3.31 -10.34 -29.29
CA SER A 170 -4.34 -11.19 -29.89
C SER A 170 -4.08 -12.67 -29.58
N GLY A 171 -2.82 -13.10 -29.69
CA GLY A 171 -2.41 -14.46 -29.29
C GLY A 171 -2.70 -14.74 -27.81
N LEU A 172 -2.32 -13.83 -26.91
CA LEU A 172 -2.60 -13.96 -25.48
C LEU A 172 -4.10 -13.97 -25.17
N SER A 173 -4.89 -13.18 -25.88
CA SER A 173 -6.35 -13.15 -25.74
C SER A 173 -6.98 -14.49 -26.12
N ILE A 174 -6.56 -15.07 -27.25
CA ILE A 174 -6.99 -16.40 -27.69
C ILE A 174 -6.63 -17.46 -26.64
N VAL A 175 -5.40 -17.43 -26.11
CA VAL A 175 -4.98 -18.35 -25.03
C VAL A 175 -5.87 -18.19 -23.80
N GLY A 176 -6.18 -16.95 -23.40
CA GLY A 176 -7.11 -16.66 -22.30
C GLY A 176 -8.50 -17.28 -22.53
N PHE A 177 -9.08 -17.09 -23.72
CA PHE A 177 -10.38 -17.69 -24.07
C PHE A 177 -10.34 -19.23 -24.09
N ILE A 178 -9.25 -19.83 -24.58
CA ILE A 178 -9.08 -21.29 -24.57
C ILE A 178 -9.04 -21.83 -23.14
N ILE A 179 -8.32 -21.16 -22.22
CA ILE A 179 -8.26 -21.56 -20.81
C ILE A 179 -9.67 -21.53 -20.19
N VAL A 180 -10.44 -20.47 -20.46
CA VAL A 180 -11.82 -20.35 -19.96
C VAL A 180 -12.72 -21.43 -20.53
N LEU A 181 -12.65 -21.69 -21.84
CA LEU A 181 -13.43 -22.73 -22.51
C LEU A 181 -13.12 -24.11 -21.91
N PHE A 182 -11.83 -24.42 -21.75
CA PHE A 182 -11.38 -25.69 -21.21
C PHE A 182 -11.88 -25.91 -19.77
N TYR A 183 -11.85 -24.85 -18.94
CA TYR A 183 -12.43 -24.90 -17.59
C TYR A 183 -13.91 -25.31 -17.62
N PHE A 184 -14.74 -24.69 -18.48
CA PHE A 184 -16.16 -25.04 -18.56
C PHE A 184 -16.39 -26.46 -19.09
N VAL A 185 -15.62 -26.90 -20.09
CA VAL A 185 -15.69 -28.27 -20.61
C VAL A 185 -15.37 -29.29 -19.51
N GLN A 186 -14.29 -29.07 -18.76
CA GLN A 186 -13.94 -29.95 -17.63
C GLN A 186 -15.02 -29.97 -16.55
N ARG A 187 -15.58 -28.80 -16.21
CA ARG A 187 -16.61 -28.69 -15.18
C ARG A 187 -17.92 -29.36 -15.58
N ILE A 188 -18.31 -29.30 -16.86
CA ILE A 188 -19.49 -30.00 -17.40
C ILE A 188 -19.25 -31.52 -17.35
N ARG A 189 -18.08 -31.99 -17.80
CA ARG A 189 -17.72 -33.43 -17.76
C ARG A 189 -17.70 -34.00 -16.35
N ALA A 190 -17.21 -33.24 -15.36
CA ALA A 190 -17.18 -33.65 -13.96
C ALA A 190 -18.58 -33.77 -13.32
N LYS A 191 -19.60 -33.11 -13.87
CA LYS A 191 -20.99 -33.17 -13.39
C LYS A 191 -21.83 -34.30 -14.00
N GLN A 192 -21.35 -34.99 -15.04
CA GLN A 192 -22.09 -36.12 -15.61
C GLN A 192 -21.85 -37.39 -14.78
N PRO A 193 -22.91 -38.10 -14.32
CA PRO A 193 -22.74 -39.35 -13.59
C PRO A 193 -22.11 -40.39 -14.52
N LYS A 194 -21.12 -41.14 -14.00
CA LYS A 194 -20.54 -42.27 -14.73
C LYS A 194 -21.65 -43.30 -14.96
N THR A 195 -22.16 -43.39 -16.19
CA THR A 195 -23.02 -44.50 -16.61
C THR A 195 -22.14 -45.74 -16.71
N SER A 196 -22.28 -46.64 -15.73
CA SER A 196 -21.73 -48.01 -15.79
C SER A 196 -22.50 -48.84 -16.79
#